data_AF-A0A2H5ZU85-F1
#
_entry.id   AF-A0A2H5ZU85-F1
#
_cell.length_a   1.000
_cell.length_b   1.000
_cell.length_c   1.000
_cell.angle_alpha   90.00
_cell.angle_beta   90.00
_cell.angle_gamma   90.00
#
_symmetry.space_group_name_H-M   'P 1'
#
loop_
_entity.id
_entity.type
_entity.pdbx_description
1 polymer ?
#
loop_
_entity_poly.entity_id
_entity_poly.type
_entity_poly.pdbx_seq_one_letter_code
_entity_poly.pdbx_strand_id
1 'polypeptide(L)' 'MLADGRTRLPVQFRGRVEGLLVEGQGAVVEGRLEAGVLRAHTVVVKHSEEYRPPE' A
#
# COMPACT_ATOMS: atom_id res chain seq x y z
N MET A 1 -4.85 6.88 -1.83
CA MET A 1 -5.16 7.01 -0.39
C MET A 1 -4.92 5.66 0.25
N LEU A 2 -4.39 5.60 1.47
CA LEU A 2 -4.29 4.38 2.28
C LEU A 2 -5.19 4.54 3.51
N ALA A 3 -5.79 3.45 4.00
CA ALA A 3 -6.66 3.48 5.16
C ALA A 3 -6.43 2.29 6.09
N ASP A 4 -6.65 2.50 7.39
CA ASP A 4 -6.58 1.48 8.45
C ASP A 4 -7.97 1.07 8.97
N GLY A 5 -9.04 1.52 8.30
CA GLY A 5 -10.44 1.34 8.72
C GLY A 5 -11.00 2.46 9.60
N ARG A 6 -10.16 3.37 10.11
CA ARG A 6 -10.58 4.54 10.91
C ARG A 6 -10.14 5.85 10.28
N THR A 7 -8.95 5.87 9.70
CA THR A 7 -8.31 7.05 9.12
C THR A 7 -7.99 6.81 7.66
N ARG A 8 -8.10 7.86 6.84
CA ARG A 8 -7.66 7.87 5.44
C ARG A 8 -6.51 8.85 5.28
N LEU A 9 -5.38 8.36 4.79
CA LEU A 9 -4.15 9.13 4.63
C LEU A 9 -3.80 9.27 3.13
N PRO A 10 -3.57 10.50 2.62
CA PRO A 10 -3.00 10.67 1.30
C PRO A 10 -1.55 10.21 1.30
N VAL A 11 -1.22 9.36 0.32
CA VAL A 11 0.11 8.82 0.10
C VAL A 11 0.58 9.28 -1.28
N GLN A 12 1.73 9.93 -1.34
CA GLN A 12 2.43 10.22 -2.60
C GLN A 12 3.65 9.32 -2.68
N PHE A 13 3.72 8.51 -3.73
CA PHE A 13 4.87 7.67 -4.01
C PHE A 13 5.46 8.06 -5.36
N ARG A 14 6.79 8.19 -5.43
CA ARG A 14 7.51 8.48 -6.67
C ARG A 14 8.54 7.38 -6.90
N GLY A 15 8.17 6.41 -7.72
CA GLY A 15 9.00 5.23 -8.01
C GLY A 15 8.22 4.17 -8.77
N ARG A 16 8.83 3.00 -8.98
CA ARG A 16 8.14 1.82 -9.49
C ARG A 16 7.54 1.07 -8.31
N VAL A 17 6.24 0.79 -8.37
CA VAL A 17 5.60 -0.15 -7.44
C VAL A 17 5.84 -1.56 -7.99
N GLU A 18 6.36 -2.44 -7.14
CA GLU A 18 6.45 -3.87 -7.44
C GLU A 18 5.03 -4.46 -7.28
N GLY A 19 4.42 -4.87 -8.39
CA GLY A 19 3.05 -5.40 -8.43
C GLY A 19 1.96 -4.39 -8.82
N LEU A 20 0.75 -4.89 -9.06
CA LEU A 20 -0.44 -4.09 -9.34
C LEU A 20 -1.00 -3.55 -8.02
N LEU A 21 -1.05 -2.22 -7.89
CA LEU A 21 -1.73 -1.56 -6.79
C LEU A 21 -3.21 -1.39 -7.17
N VAL A 22 -4.08 -2.26 -6.69
CA VAL A 22 -5.54 -2.16 -6.90
C VAL A 22 -6.26 -1.73 -5.63
N GLU A 23 -7.42 -1.11 -5.78
CA GLU A 23 -8.27 -0.74 -4.66
C GLU A 23 -8.70 -1.99 -3.86
N GLY A 24 -8.75 -1.88 -2.53
CA GLY A 24 -9.13 -2.98 -1.65
C GLY A 24 -7.99 -3.94 -1.28
N GLN A 25 -6.80 -3.83 -1.90
CA GLN A 25 -5.62 -4.59 -1.47
C GLN A 25 -4.90 -3.92 -0.31
N GLY A 26 -4.43 -4.74 0.64
CA GLY A 26 -3.53 -4.28 1.69
C GLY A 26 -2.15 -3.94 1.14
N ALA A 27 -1.54 -2.88 1.65
CA ALA A 27 -0.18 -2.49 1.33
C ALA A 27 0.54 -1.95 2.57
N VAL A 28 1.85 -2.15 2.61
CA VAL A 28 2.76 -1.52 3.58
C VAL A 28 3.47 -0.37 2.87
N VAL A 29 3.47 0.80 3.51
CA VAL A 29 4.06 2.02 2.95
C VAL A 29 5.03 2.60 3.96
N GLU A 30 6.27 2.85 3.53
CA GLU A 30 7.29 3.53 4.33
C GLU A 30 7.65 4.88 3.70
N GLY A 31 7.80 5.88 4.56
CA GLY A 31 8.08 7.24 4.14
C GLY A 31 8.00 8.26 5.27
N ARG A 32 7.89 9.53 4.89
CA ARG A 32 7.82 10.66 5.82
C ARG A 32 6.45 11.33 5.74
N LEU A 33 5.83 11.58 6.90
CA LEU A 33 4.60 12.36 6.98
C LEU A 33 4.94 13.86 7.01
N GLU A 34 4.48 14.59 6.00
CA GLU A 34 4.68 16.04 5.87
C GLU A 34 3.39 16.72 5.44
N ALA A 35 2.95 17.74 6.18
CA ALA A 35 1.72 18.49 5.89
C ALA A 35 0.48 17.59 5.64
N GLY A 36 0.36 16.49 6.39
CA GLY A 36 -0.75 15.54 6.27
C GLY A 36 -0.66 14.56 5.09
N VAL A 37 0.43 14.59 4.32
CA VAL A 37 0.70 13.67 3.21
C VAL A 37 1.87 12.76 3.55
N LEU A 38 1.70 11.46 3.39
CA LEU A 38 2.79 10.50 3.50
C LEU A 38 3.56 10.47 2.18
N ARG A 39 4.76 11.06 2.18
CA ARG A 39 5.72 10.95 1.08
C ARG A 39 6.44 9.61 1.19
N ALA A 40 5.98 8.64 0.43
CA ALA A 40 6.51 7.29 0.41
C ALA A 40 7.76 7.20 -0.47
N HIS A 41 8.75 6.45 0.02
CA HIS A 41 9.88 5.99 -0.78
C HIS A 41 9.87 4.46 -0.96
N THR A 42 9.04 3.73 -0.21
CA THR A 42 8.81 2.29 -0.36
C THR A 42 7.32 1.98 -0.30
N VAL A 43 6.84 1.16 -1.23
CA VAL A 43 5.47 0.61 -1.22
C VAL A 43 5.57 -0.89 -1.52
N VAL A 44 5.10 -1.70 -0.59
CA VAL A 44 5.02 -3.16 -0.74
C VAL A 44 3.56 -3.56 -0.75
N VAL A 45 3.11 -4.12 -1.87
CA VAL A 45 1.74 -4.61 -2.01
C VAL A 45 1.67 -6.00 -1.41
N LYS A 46 0.63 -6.30 -0.62
CA LYS A 46 0.41 -7.66 -0.12
C LYS A 46 0.10 -8.56 -1.32
N HIS A 47 1.06 -9.35 -1.77
CA HIS A 47 0.82 -10.42 -2.74
C HIS A 47 -0.26 -11.36 -2.18
N SER A 48 -1.22 -11.77 -3.01
CA SER A 48 -2.42 -12.53 -2.62
C SER A 48 -2.12 -13.70 -1.66
N GLU A 49 -2.87 -13.84 -0.57
CA GLU A 49 -2.85 -15.02 0.30
C GLU A 49 -3.84 -16.09 -0.15
N GLU A 50 -4.04 -16.23 -1.46
CA GLU A 50 -4.91 -17.26 -2.00
C GLU A 50 -4.21 -18.62 -1.86
N TYR A 51 -4.44 -19.28 -0.74
CA TYR A 51 -4.07 -20.68 -0.56
C TYR A 51 -4.95 -21.53 -1.48
N ARG A 52 -4.35 -22.15 -2.49
CA ARG A 52 -4.99 -23.21 -3.27
C ARG A 52 -4.56 -24.56 -2.72
N PRO A 53 -5.47 -25.37 -2.16
CA PRO A 53 -5.15 -26.74 -1.81
C PRO A 53 -4.82 -27.55 -3.08
N PRO A 54 -3.84 -28.48 -3.02
CA PRO A 54 -3.60 -29.42 -4.11
C PRO A 54 -4.79 -30.39 -4.26
N GLU A 55 -5.10 -30.77 -5.50
CA GLU A 55 -6.04 -31.87 -5.81
C GLU A 55 -5.37 -33.24 -5.68
#